data_AF-A0A841D3D0-F1
#
_entry.id   AF-A0A841D3D0-F1
#
_cell.length_a   1.000
_cell.length_b   1.000
_cell.length_c   1.000
_cell.angle_alpha   90.00
_cell.angle_beta   90.00
_cell.angle_gamma   90.00
#
_symmetry.space_group_name_H-M   'P 1'
#
loop_
_entity.id
_entity.type
_entity.pdbx_description
1 polymer ?
#
loop_
_entity_poly.entity_id
_entity_poly.type
_entity_poly.pdbx_seq_one_letter_code
_entity_poly.pdbx_strand_id
1 'polypeptide(L)'
;MRKWIAVVAVLVAAGAAAFWWWPAGGPADPRAATFRGAPSSGHYAPIATRELDPEPLTVAEIFPAEEIASGGTTMASKGTEALADCAEAVWGGAQAAVAGCSQALRAHYLTSDGRVWGQFLIFNLADSAAADRFVAALKDGGFVRPAPGTPEGLDASRSWAQARALGHYATVSWVAPVGAGAQVDLTYPQLAVDGLSLAIQKRLV
;
A
#
# COMPACT_ATOMS: atom_id res chain seq x y z
N MET A 1 -69.40 45.63 15.24
CA MET A 1 -68.97 45.33 16.64
C MET A 1 -68.25 43.98 16.65
N ARG A 2 -66.95 43.98 16.93
CA ARG A 2 -66.17 43.03 17.76
C ARG A 2 -64.73 43.07 17.24
N LYS A 3 -63.81 43.54 18.10
CA LYS A 3 -62.35 43.53 17.93
C LYS A 3 -61.89 42.06 17.78
N TRP A 4 -60.68 41.70 17.35
CA TRP A 4 -59.53 41.56 18.24
C TRP A 4 -58.34 40.97 17.44
N ILE A 5 -57.20 41.64 17.60
CA ILE A 5 -55.83 41.10 17.74
C ILE A 5 -55.16 40.40 16.55
N ALA A 6 -54.12 41.08 16.05
CA ALA A 6 -53.02 40.52 15.27
C ALA A 6 -52.12 39.65 16.15
N VAL A 7 -51.74 38.47 15.65
CA VAL A 7 -50.60 37.69 16.16
C VAL A 7 -49.58 37.60 15.04
N VAL A 8 -48.49 38.34 15.21
CA VAL A 8 -47.28 38.24 14.40
C VAL A 8 -46.50 37.02 14.92
N ALA A 9 -46.47 35.95 14.14
CA ALA A 9 -45.59 34.82 14.40
C ALA A 9 -44.19 35.16 13.85
N VAL A 10 -43.26 35.41 14.77
CA VAL A 10 -41.83 35.54 14.48
C VAL A 10 -41.29 34.15 14.10
N LEU A 11 -41.04 33.92 12.81
CA LEU A 11 -40.27 32.78 12.34
C LEU A 11 -38.79 33.05 12.59
N VAL A 12 -38.25 32.45 13.64
CA VAL A 12 -36.83 32.44 13.95
C VAL A 12 -36.11 31.57 12.92
N ALA A 13 -35.18 32.19 12.20
CA ALA A 13 -34.26 31.51 11.30
C ALA A 13 -33.37 30.52 12.08
N ALA A 14 -33.58 29.22 11.86
CA ALA A 14 -32.69 28.15 12.32
C ALA A 14 -32.13 27.44 11.09
N GLY A 15 -31.17 28.08 10.43
CA GLY A 15 -30.55 27.57 9.20
C GLY A 15 -29.08 27.94 9.12
N ALA A 16 -28.30 27.69 10.17
CA ALA A 16 -26.83 27.85 10.12
C ALA A 16 -26.07 27.17 11.28
N ALA A 17 -26.60 26.12 11.92
CA ALA A 17 -25.94 25.54 13.11
C ALA A 17 -25.88 23.99 13.14
N ALA A 18 -26.11 23.32 12.01
CA ALA A 18 -26.04 21.85 11.93
C ALA A 18 -24.83 21.32 11.12
N PHE A 19 -23.93 22.19 10.65
CA PHE A 19 -22.80 21.80 9.80
C PHE A 19 -21.44 21.80 10.52
N TRP A 20 -21.41 21.97 11.84
CA TRP A 20 -20.18 22.11 12.62
C TRP A 20 -19.86 20.96 13.58
N TRP A 21 -20.67 19.90 13.61
CA TRP A 21 -20.41 18.72 14.45
C TRP A 21 -20.32 17.41 13.66
N TRP A 22 -19.94 17.47 12.40
CA TRP A 22 -19.43 16.26 11.74
C TRP A 22 -17.93 16.14 12.07
N PRO A 23 -17.47 15.10 12.79
CA PRO A 23 -16.05 14.82 12.84
C PRO A 23 -15.59 14.58 11.40
N ALA A 24 -14.71 15.45 10.89
CA ALA A 24 -14.02 15.27 9.63
C ALA A 24 -13.03 14.09 9.75
N GLY A 25 -13.57 12.89 9.91
CA GLY A 25 -12.86 11.64 9.92
C GLY A 25 -13.47 10.78 8.82
N GLY A 26 -13.06 11.03 7.57
CA GLY A 26 -13.07 9.95 6.60
C GLY A 26 -12.24 8.77 7.14
N PRO A 27 -12.40 7.55 6.60
CA PRO A 27 -11.50 6.46 6.96
C PRO A 27 -10.07 6.97 6.79
N ALA A 28 -9.27 6.91 7.87
CA ALA A 28 -7.84 7.18 7.74
C ALA A 28 -7.29 6.26 6.64
N ASP A 29 -6.48 6.79 5.72
CA ASP A 29 -5.90 5.98 4.66
C ASP A 29 -5.23 4.74 5.26
N PRO A 30 -5.51 3.53 4.73
CA PRO A 30 -5.13 2.30 5.40
C PRO A 30 -3.61 2.13 5.44
N ARG A 31 -3.11 1.68 6.59
CA ARG A 31 -1.68 1.38 6.82
C ARG A 31 -1.48 0.14 7.65
N ALA A 32 -0.32 -0.49 7.50
CA ALA A 32 0.03 -1.65 8.32
C ALA A 32 0.19 -1.31 9.80
N ALA A 33 -0.34 -2.17 10.68
CA ALA A 33 -0.18 -2.02 12.12
C ALA A 33 1.23 -2.41 12.59
N THR A 34 1.80 -3.46 11.99
CA THR A 34 3.20 -3.81 12.17
C THR A 34 3.96 -3.48 10.90
N PHE A 35 4.97 -2.63 11.00
CA PHE A 35 5.83 -2.27 9.88
C PHE A 35 7.31 -2.55 10.19
N ARG A 36 8.03 -3.03 9.18
CA ARG A 36 9.49 -3.19 9.19
C ARG A 36 10.07 -2.59 7.90
N GLY A 37 10.90 -1.58 8.05
CA GLY A 37 11.65 -0.99 6.94
C GLY A 37 13.13 -1.37 7.04
N ALA A 38 13.76 -1.70 5.91
CA ALA A 38 15.20 -1.89 5.82
C ALA A 38 15.80 -1.06 4.67
N PRO A 39 16.88 -0.31 4.92
CA PRO A 39 17.59 0.41 3.86
C PRO A 39 18.37 -0.57 2.97
N SER A 40 18.86 -0.06 1.84
CA SER A 40 19.72 -0.81 0.93
C SER A 40 21.05 -1.11 1.60
N SER A 41 21.59 -2.29 1.31
CA SER A 41 22.93 -2.69 1.73
C SER A 41 23.91 -2.60 0.55
N GLY A 42 25.22 -2.65 0.85
CA GLY A 42 26.26 -2.66 -0.18
C GLY A 42 26.19 -3.87 -1.13
N HIS A 43 25.43 -4.91 -0.79
CA HIS A 43 25.17 -6.05 -1.67
C HIS A 43 24.50 -5.63 -2.99
N TYR A 44 23.67 -4.59 -2.97
CA TYR A 44 22.97 -4.07 -4.14
C TYR A 44 23.70 -2.91 -4.83
N ALA A 45 25.00 -2.70 -4.54
CA ALA A 45 25.81 -1.67 -5.19
C ALA A 45 25.83 -1.77 -6.74
N PRO A 46 25.87 -2.97 -7.36
CA PRO A 46 25.82 -3.10 -8.81
C PRO A 46 24.55 -2.53 -9.46
N ILE A 47 23.47 -2.38 -8.69
CA ILE A 47 22.19 -1.81 -9.15
C ILE A 47 21.79 -0.59 -8.32
N ALA A 48 22.76 0.17 -7.83
CA ALA A 48 22.51 1.32 -6.98
C ALA A 48 21.82 2.49 -7.69
N THR A 49 21.90 2.56 -9.02
CA THR A 49 21.26 3.58 -9.86
C THR A 49 20.73 2.96 -11.14
N ARG A 50 19.80 3.65 -11.82
CA ARG A 50 19.28 3.20 -13.13
C ARG A 50 20.33 3.24 -14.23
N GLU A 51 21.39 4.04 -14.10
CA GLU A 51 22.48 4.02 -15.08
C GLU A 51 23.28 2.71 -15.00
N LEU A 52 23.39 2.13 -13.79
CA LEU A 52 24.05 0.85 -13.56
C LEU A 52 23.13 -0.34 -13.89
N ASP A 53 21.81 -0.17 -13.76
CA ASP A 53 20.78 -1.13 -14.16
C ASP A 53 19.72 -0.46 -15.05
N PRO A 54 20.00 -0.30 -16.36
CA PRO A 54 19.19 0.52 -17.25
C PRO A 54 17.93 -0.16 -17.76
N GLU A 55 17.75 -1.46 -17.52
CA GLU A 55 16.59 -2.21 -18.01
C GLU A 55 15.48 -2.22 -16.96
N PRO A 56 14.33 -1.54 -17.21
CA PRO A 56 13.22 -1.56 -16.28
C PRO A 56 12.67 -2.97 -16.11
N LEU A 57 12.15 -3.27 -14.92
CA LEU A 57 11.52 -4.55 -14.63
C LEU A 57 10.21 -4.71 -15.42
N THR A 58 9.92 -5.93 -15.82
CA THR A 58 8.64 -6.31 -16.40
C THR A 58 7.73 -6.99 -15.37
N VAL A 59 6.42 -6.93 -15.62
CA VAL A 59 5.41 -7.66 -14.82
C VAL A 59 5.73 -9.15 -14.77
N ALA A 60 6.16 -9.75 -15.88
CA ALA A 60 6.45 -11.18 -15.95
C ALA A 60 7.71 -11.58 -15.16
N GLU A 61 8.70 -10.70 -15.03
CA GLU A 61 9.90 -10.97 -14.23
C GLU A 61 9.60 -11.00 -12.73
N ILE A 62 8.74 -10.10 -12.27
CA ILE A 62 8.40 -9.97 -10.84
C ILE A 62 7.24 -10.87 -10.44
N PHE A 63 6.24 -11.04 -11.31
CA PHE A 63 5.03 -11.83 -11.06
C PHE A 63 4.88 -12.97 -12.09
N PRO A 64 5.80 -13.95 -12.11
CA PRO A 64 5.85 -14.98 -13.16
C PRO A 64 4.73 -16.03 -13.06
N ALA A 65 4.05 -16.12 -11.91
CA ALA A 65 3.07 -17.16 -11.63
C ALA A 65 1.78 -16.56 -11.06
N GLU A 66 0.66 -17.22 -11.34
CA GLU A 66 -0.65 -16.87 -10.78
C GLU A 66 -0.80 -17.28 -9.31
N GLU A 67 0.11 -18.09 -8.78
CA GLU A 67 0.12 -18.48 -7.38
C GLU A 67 1.50 -18.26 -6.75
N ILE A 68 1.48 -17.89 -5.48
CA ILE A 68 2.67 -17.82 -4.62
C ILE A 68 2.45 -18.72 -3.40
N ALA A 69 3.51 -19.32 -2.89
CA ALA A 69 3.39 -20.24 -1.76
C ALA A 69 4.59 -20.16 -0.81
N SER A 70 4.32 -20.38 0.48
CA SER A 70 5.33 -20.55 1.52
C SER A 70 4.75 -21.36 2.68
N GLY A 71 5.53 -22.28 3.24
CA GLY A 71 5.14 -23.09 4.40
C GLY A 71 3.76 -23.74 4.34
N GLY A 72 3.37 -24.25 3.16
CA GLY A 72 2.07 -24.88 2.94
C GLY A 72 0.89 -23.92 2.76
N THR A 73 1.10 -22.60 2.86
CA THR A 73 0.12 -21.58 2.48
C THR A 73 0.29 -21.21 1.01
N THR A 74 -0.79 -21.28 0.24
CA THR A 74 -0.85 -20.83 -1.17
C THR A 74 -1.78 -19.62 -1.27
N MET A 75 -1.38 -18.63 -2.07
CA MET A 75 -2.18 -17.45 -2.38
C MET A 75 -2.27 -17.27 -3.89
N ALA A 76 -3.49 -17.09 -4.39
CA ALA A 76 -3.77 -16.88 -5.81
C ALA A 76 -3.82 -15.40 -6.14
N SER A 77 -3.15 -15.02 -7.23
CA SER A 77 -3.15 -13.67 -7.79
C SER A 77 -4.57 -13.25 -8.15
N LYS A 78 -4.89 -12.00 -7.84
CA LYS A 78 -6.17 -11.35 -8.15
C LYS A 78 -6.02 -10.20 -9.13
N GLY A 79 -4.78 -9.87 -9.49
CA GLY A 79 -4.46 -8.89 -10.51
C GLY A 79 -3.04 -8.38 -10.37
N THR A 80 -2.46 -8.04 -11.51
CA THR A 80 -1.16 -7.36 -11.62
C THR A 80 -1.35 -6.05 -12.36
N GLU A 81 -0.44 -5.11 -12.11
CA GLU A 81 -0.51 -3.76 -12.65
C GLU A 81 0.90 -3.20 -12.82
N ALA A 82 1.09 -2.43 -13.89
CA ALA A 82 2.26 -1.59 -14.11
C ALA A 82 1.81 -0.13 -14.14
N LEU A 83 2.38 0.69 -13.27
CA LEU A 83 2.09 2.10 -13.09
C LEU A 83 3.26 2.92 -13.60
N ALA A 84 3.00 3.82 -14.56
CA ALA A 84 3.98 4.81 -15.00
C ALA A 84 4.07 5.99 -14.02
N ASP A 85 2.94 6.37 -13.40
CA ASP A 85 2.91 7.33 -12.30
C ASP A 85 2.93 6.61 -10.95
N CYS A 86 4.10 6.58 -10.30
CA CYS A 86 4.26 5.92 -9.01
C CYS A 86 3.47 6.61 -7.89
N ALA A 87 3.04 7.87 -8.05
CA ALA A 87 2.24 8.57 -7.05
C ALA A 87 0.83 7.94 -6.91
N GLU A 88 0.34 7.25 -7.94
CA GLU A 88 -0.93 6.50 -7.89
C GLU A 88 -0.85 5.28 -6.95
N ALA A 89 0.36 4.76 -6.69
CA ALA A 89 0.56 3.61 -5.81
C ALA A 89 0.66 3.97 -4.33
N VAL A 90 0.69 5.27 -3.97
CA VAL A 90 1.01 5.74 -2.62
C VAL A 90 0.11 6.90 -2.18
N TRP A 91 0.15 7.23 -0.89
CA TRP A 91 -0.56 8.36 -0.30
C TRP A 91 0.27 9.06 0.77
N GLY A 92 -0.11 10.29 1.11
CA GLY A 92 0.54 11.08 2.15
C GLY A 92 2.00 11.43 1.81
N GLY A 93 2.85 11.50 2.84
CA GLY A 93 4.28 11.83 2.74
C GLY A 93 5.09 10.89 1.83
N ALA A 94 4.57 9.70 1.52
CA ALA A 94 5.19 8.80 0.55
C ALA A 94 5.14 9.33 -0.89
N GLN A 95 4.19 10.22 -1.23
CA GLN A 95 4.07 10.82 -2.56
C GLN A 95 5.32 11.62 -2.96
N ALA A 96 5.85 12.43 -2.03
CA ALA A 96 7.09 13.17 -2.28
C ALA A 96 8.32 12.24 -2.39
N ALA A 97 8.30 11.12 -1.67
CA ALA A 97 9.42 10.18 -1.65
C ALA A 97 9.53 9.33 -2.94
N VAL A 98 8.44 9.19 -3.70
CA VAL A 98 8.45 8.55 -5.04
C VAL A 98 8.65 9.55 -6.18
N ALA A 99 9.01 10.81 -5.89
CA ALA A 99 9.34 11.77 -6.94
C ALA A 99 10.52 11.28 -7.80
N GLY A 100 10.35 11.31 -9.12
CA GLY A 100 11.36 10.80 -10.07
C GLY A 100 11.38 9.27 -10.25
N CYS A 101 10.50 8.55 -9.55
CA CYS A 101 10.20 7.15 -9.85
C CYS A 101 9.72 7.00 -11.29
N SER A 102 10.25 6.03 -12.03
CA SER A 102 9.88 5.79 -13.44
C SER A 102 8.88 4.66 -13.63
N GLN A 103 8.71 3.80 -12.63
CA GLN A 103 7.84 2.63 -12.72
C GLN A 103 7.49 2.12 -11.32
N ALA A 104 6.25 1.74 -11.11
CA ALA A 104 5.87 0.83 -10.03
C ALA A 104 5.14 -0.39 -10.60
N LEU A 105 5.47 -1.57 -10.09
CA LEU A 105 4.76 -2.81 -10.40
C LEU A 105 4.06 -3.29 -9.15
N ARG A 106 2.80 -3.70 -9.27
CA ARG A 106 1.96 -4.14 -8.15
C ARG A 106 1.25 -5.44 -8.49
N ALA A 107 1.15 -6.34 -7.52
CA ALA A 107 0.28 -7.50 -7.57
C ALA A 107 -0.39 -7.71 -6.23
N HIS A 108 -1.60 -8.28 -6.24
CA HIS A 108 -2.30 -8.65 -5.02
C HIS A 108 -2.86 -10.06 -5.12
N TYR A 109 -3.01 -10.69 -3.96
CA TYR A 109 -3.22 -12.12 -3.79
C TYR A 109 -4.23 -12.37 -2.68
N LEU A 110 -4.86 -13.54 -2.73
CA LEU A 110 -5.78 -13.99 -1.69
C LEU A 110 -5.51 -15.47 -1.38
N THR A 111 -5.59 -15.84 -0.10
CA THR A 111 -5.65 -17.26 0.26
C THR A 111 -6.91 -17.91 -0.32
N SER A 112 -6.86 -19.22 -0.54
CA SER A 112 -7.98 -19.98 -1.14
C SER A 112 -9.28 -19.88 -0.33
N ASP A 113 -9.17 -19.74 1.00
CA ASP A 113 -10.29 -19.53 1.91
C ASP A 113 -10.74 -18.06 2.02
N GLY A 114 -10.09 -17.14 1.32
CA GLY A 114 -10.41 -15.72 1.30
C GLY A 114 -10.04 -14.94 2.55
N ARG A 115 -9.39 -15.55 3.55
CA ARG A 115 -9.19 -14.94 4.87
C ARG A 115 -7.97 -14.02 4.97
N VAL A 116 -6.99 -14.16 4.07
CA VAL A 116 -5.79 -13.32 4.05
C VAL A 116 -5.59 -12.74 2.67
N TRP A 117 -5.50 -11.41 2.62
CA TRP A 117 -5.06 -10.65 1.47
C TRP A 117 -3.58 -10.34 1.57
N GLY A 118 -2.90 -10.35 0.43
CA GLY A 118 -1.51 -9.95 0.32
C GLY A 118 -1.29 -9.04 -0.88
N GLN A 119 -0.36 -8.11 -0.77
CA GLN A 119 0.04 -7.24 -1.86
C GLN A 119 1.56 -7.08 -1.87
N PHE A 120 2.12 -7.14 -3.06
CA PHE A 120 3.50 -6.80 -3.32
C PHE A 120 3.55 -5.59 -4.24
N LEU A 121 4.43 -4.64 -3.93
CA LEU A 121 4.82 -3.57 -4.84
C LEU A 121 6.33 -3.52 -4.96
N ILE A 122 6.81 -3.10 -6.12
CA ILE A 122 8.19 -2.70 -6.35
C ILE A 122 8.22 -1.39 -7.12
N PHE A 123 9.07 -0.47 -6.68
CA PHE A 123 9.26 0.86 -7.23
C PHE A 123 10.66 0.97 -7.83
N ASN A 124 10.75 1.43 -9.08
CA ASN A 124 11.98 1.81 -9.76
C ASN A 124 12.26 3.30 -9.52
N LEU A 125 13.14 3.58 -8.55
CA LEU A 125 13.48 4.94 -8.12
C LEU A 125 14.79 5.38 -8.80
N ALA A 126 15.15 6.65 -8.64
CA ALA A 126 16.33 7.19 -9.30
C ALA A 126 17.64 6.50 -8.86
N ASP A 127 17.78 6.27 -7.55
CA ASP A 127 18.97 5.73 -6.90
C ASP A 127 18.63 5.08 -5.55
N SER A 128 19.64 4.45 -4.94
CA SER A 128 19.49 3.80 -3.63
C SER A 128 19.14 4.74 -2.49
N ALA A 129 19.59 6.00 -2.56
CA ALA A 129 19.23 6.99 -1.55
C ALA A 129 17.74 7.37 -1.66
N ALA A 130 17.18 7.41 -2.87
CA ALA A 130 15.75 7.58 -3.11
C ALA A 130 14.95 6.37 -2.59
N ALA A 131 15.44 5.15 -2.82
CA ALA A 131 14.85 3.93 -2.26
C ALA A 131 14.83 3.95 -0.72
N ASP A 132 15.94 4.34 -0.08
CA ASP A 132 16.02 4.46 1.38
C ASP A 132 15.06 5.52 1.92
N ARG A 133 14.98 6.69 1.27
CA ARG A 133 14.02 7.75 1.64
C ARG A 133 12.58 7.27 1.51
N PHE A 134 12.25 6.53 0.46
CA PHE A 134 10.92 5.97 0.29
C PHE A 134 10.58 4.96 1.39
N VAL A 135 11.46 4.01 1.68
CA VAL A 135 11.27 3.05 2.79
C VAL A 135 11.08 3.77 4.12
N ALA A 136 11.84 4.83 4.39
CA ALA A 136 11.69 5.64 5.60
C ALA A 136 10.34 6.38 5.63
N ALA A 137 9.88 6.93 4.50
CA ALA A 137 8.61 7.67 4.41
C ALA A 137 7.37 6.81 4.68
N LEU A 138 7.45 5.48 4.44
CA LEU A 138 6.36 4.54 4.75
C LEU A 138 6.15 4.35 6.27
N LYS A 139 7.16 4.69 7.09
CA LYS A 139 7.06 4.55 8.54
C LYS A 139 6.16 5.61 9.16
N ASP A 140 6.25 6.86 8.69
CA ASP A 140 5.59 8.00 9.31
C ASP A 140 5.15 8.99 8.22
N GLY A 141 3.84 9.13 8.03
CA GLY A 141 3.26 10.18 7.18
C GLY A 141 2.73 9.76 5.82
N GLY A 142 2.99 8.54 5.35
CA GLY A 142 2.38 8.00 4.12
C GLY A 142 2.48 6.47 4.03
N PHE A 143 1.78 5.87 3.08
CA PHE A 143 1.85 4.42 2.85
C PHE A 143 1.51 4.06 1.41
N VAL A 144 1.66 2.78 1.05
CA VAL A 144 1.19 2.26 -0.23
C VAL A 144 -0.33 2.12 -0.24
N ARG A 145 -0.95 2.32 -1.40
CA ARG A 145 -2.38 2.12 -1.60
C ARG A 145 -2.68 0.64 -1.86
N PRO A 146 -3.75 0.08 -1.26
CA PRO A 146 -4.28 -1.20 -1.70
C PRO A 146 -4.60 -1.20 -3.20
N ALA A 147 -4.37 -2.33 -3.86
CA ALA A 147 -4.68 -2.50 -5.28
C ALA A 147 -6.19 -2.36 -5.54
N PRO A 148 -6.60 -1.88 -6.72
CA PRO A 148 -7.97 -2.02 -7.19
C PRO A 148 -8.42 -3.49 -7.09
N GLY A 149 -9.65 -3.72 -6.63
CA GLY A 149 -10.16 -5.08 -6.40
C GLY A 149 -9.75 -5.71 -5.06
N THR A 150 -9.05 -4.97 -4.19
CA THR A 150 -8.84 -5.39 -2.79
C THR A 150 -10.20 -5.66 -2.12
N PRO A 151 -10.37 -6.81 -1.42
CA PRO A 151 -11.63 -7.15 -0.77
C PRO A 151 -12.09 -6.08 0.24
N GLU A 152 -13.41 -5.90 0.33
CA GLU A 152 -14.00 -5.17 1.44
C GLU A 152 -13.69 -5.85 2.79
N GLY A 153 -13.61 -5.07 3.86
CA GLY A 153 -13.31 -5.60 5.19
C GLY A 153 -11.83 -5.93 5.42
N LEU A 154 -10.92 -5.40 4.61
CA LEU A 154 -9.48 -5.43 4.88
C LEU A 154 -9.18 -4.87 6.28
N ASP A 155 -8.62 -5.70 7.15
CA ASP A 155 -8.30 -5.30 8.51
C ASP A 155 -6.86 -4.83 8.63
N ALA A 156 -6.64 -3.57 8.25
CA ALA A 156 -5.33 -2.93 8.31
C ALA A 156 -4.77 -2.87 9.75
N SER A 157 -5.63 -2.83 10.77
CA SER A 157 -5.25 -2.75 12.19
C SER A 157 -4.57 -4.01 12.73
N ARG A 158 -4.73 -5.14 12.04
CA ARG A 158 -4.06 -6.42 12.34
C ARG A 158 -3.04 -6.83 11.29
N SER A 159 -2.74 -5.96 10.34
CA SER A 159 -1.92 -6.26 9.17
C SER A 159 -0.42 -6.03 9.39
N TRP A 160 0.42 -6.75 8.64
CA TRP A 160 1.88 -6.67 8.70
C TRP A 160 2.45 -6.25 7.35
N ALA A 161 3.43 -5.37 7.36
CA ALA A 161 4.17 -5.01 6.15
C ALA A 161 5.67 -4.96 6.37
N GLN A 162 6.40 -5.33 5.31
CA GLN A 162 7.83 -5.18 5.20
C GLN A 162 8.15 -4.33 3.97
N ALA A 163 9.06 -3.37 4.12
CA ALA A 163 9.60 -2.60 3.02
C ALA A 163 11.13 -2.70 3.00
N ARG A 164 11.71 -2.87 1.82
CA ARG A 164 13.16 -3.02 1.65
C ARG A 164 13.64 -2.20 0.47
N ALA A 165 14.70 -1.43 0.66
CA ALA A 165 15.45 -0.87 -0.44
C ALA A 165 16.50 -1.88 -0.90
N LEU A 166 16.63 -2.06 -2.21
CA LEU A 166 17.43 -3.10 -2.89
C LEU A 166 18.14 -2.43 -4.08
N GLY A 167 19.15 -1.61 -3.79
CA GLY A 167 19.73 -0.69 -4.78
C GLY A 167 18.74 0.43 -5.07
N HIS A 168 18.57 0.80 -6.35
CA HIS A 168 17.58 1.82 -6.74
C HIS A 168 16.13 1.32 -6.73
N TYR A 169 15.89 0.05 -6.44
CA TYR A 169 14.53 -0.46 -6.22
C TYR A 169 14.11 -0.38 -4.76
N ALA A 170 12.83 -0.20 -4.52
CA ALA A 170 12.22 -0.41 -3.21
C ALA A 170 11.00 -1.33 -3.31
N THR A 171 10.92 -2.33 -2.44
CA THR A 171 9.80 -3.27 -2.37
C THR A 171 8.94 -3.02 -1.15
N VAL A 172 7.67 -3.38 -1.23
CA VAL A 172 6.73 -3.43 -0.10
C VAL A 172 5.89 -4.69 -0.21
N SER A 173 5.99 -5.57 0.80
CA SER A 173 5.14 -6.75 0.97
C SER A 173 4.20 -6.49 2.14
N TRP A 174 2.88 -6.54 1.91
CA TRP A 174 1.87 -6.23 2.92
C TRP A 174 0.79 -7.31 2.94
N VAL A 175 0.53 -7.90 4.11
CA VAL A 175 -0.56 -8.86 4.28
C VAL A 175 -1.51 -8.43 5.39
N ALA A 176 -2.79 -8.69 5.18
CA ALA A 176 -3.84 -8.33 6.13
C ALA A 176 -4.92 -9.42 6.19
N PRO A 177 -5.55 -9.61 7.36
CA PRO A 177 -6.79 -10.37 7.44
C PRO A 177 -7.90 -9.69 6.64
N VAL A 178 -8.82 -10.48 6.10
CA VAL A 178 -10.05 -10.01 5.47
C VAL A 178 -11.24 -10.44 6.32
N GLY A 179 -12.11 -9.48 6.65
CA GLY A 179 -13.32 -9.69 7.42
C GLY A 179 -13.12 -9.73 8.93
N ALA A 180 -14.25 -9.75 9.66
CA ALA A 180 -14.26 -9.93 11.10
C ALA A 180 -14.07 -11.40 11.46
N GLY A 181 -13.24 -11.70 12.45
CA GLY A 181 -13.02 -13.10 12.86
C GLY A 181 -11.81 -13.30 13.76
N ALA A 182 -11.58 -14.57 14.10
CA ALA A 182 -10.44 -15.01 14.90
C ALA A 182 -9.10 -14.53 14.32
N GLN A 183 -8.07 -14.54 15.15
CA GLN A 183 -6.72 -14.22 14.71
C GLN A 183 -6.27 -15.21 13.63
N VAL A 184 -5.80 -14.69 12.51
CA VAL A 184 -5.18 -15.46 11.43
C VAL A 184 -3.66 -15.36 11.55
N ASP A 185 -2.94 -16.43 11.20
CA ASP A 185 -1.49 -16.39 11.11
C ASP A 185 -1.07 -15.73 9.79
N LEU A 186 -0.31 -14.65 9.90
CA LEU A 186 0.19 -13.87 8.76
C LEU A 186 1.62 -14.25 8.36
N THR A 187 2.27 -15.16 9.08
CA THR A 187 3.68 -15.52 8.89
C THR A 187 3.94 -16.06 7.48
N TYR A 188 3.27 -17.14 7.10
CA TYR A 188 3.47 -17.74 5.78
C TYR A 188 2.89 -16.91 4.62
N PRO A 189 1.72 -16.25 4.75
CA PRO A 189 1.30 -15.23 3.77
C PRO A 189 2.36 -14.15 3.54
N GLN A 190 2.92 -13.57 4.61
CA GLN A 190 3.94 -12.54 4.51
C GLN A 190 5.20 -13.07 3.81
N LEU A 191 5.65 -14.28 4.15
CA LEU A 191 6.80 -14.91 3.49
C LEU A 191 6.55 -15.21 2.01
N ALA A 192 5.35 -15.66 1.65
CA ALA A 192 4.99 -15.92 0.25
C ALA A 192 5.03 -14.63 -0.57
N VAL A 193 4.46 -13.55 -0.04
CA VAL A 193 4.43 -12.23 -0.71
C VAL A 193 5.82 -11.61 -0.77
N ASP A 194 6.59 -11.61 0.34
CA ASP A 194 7.94 -11.05 0.37
C ASP A 194 8.93 -11.82 -0.53
N GLY A 195 8.70 -13.12 -0.74
CA GLY A 195 9.48 -13.98 -1.62
C GLY A 195 9.55 -13.48 -3.06
N LEU A 196 8.59 -12.67 -3.54
CA LEU A 196 8.63 -12.05 -4.87
C LEU A 196 9.85 -11.11 -5.04
N SER A 197 10.40 -10.57 -3.94
CA SER A 197 11.62 -9.75 -3.98
C SER A 197 12.87 -10.53 -4.42
N LEU A 198 12.84 -11.87 -4.40
CA LEU A 198 13.94 -12.70 -4.87
C LEU A 198 14.21 -12.54 -6.38
N ALA A 199 13.22 -12.07 -7.15
CA ALA A 199 13.42 -11.77 -8.57
C ALA A 199 14.56 -10.75 -8.79
N ILE A 200 14.78 -9.83 -7.85
CA ILE A 200 15.84 -8.81 -7.92
C ILE A 200 17.24 -9.40 -7.83
N GLN A 201 17.40 -10.59 -7.26
CA GLN A 201 18.71 -11.25 -7.21
C GLN A 201 19.26 -11.54 -8.62
N LYS A 202 18.39 -11.68 -9.62
CA LYS A 202 18.79 -11.85 -11.03
C LYS A 202 19.45 -10.62 -11.64
N ARG A 203 19.33 -9.44 -11.02
CA ARG A 203 19.99 -8.20 -11.44
C ARG A 203 21.42 -8.06 -10.91
N LEU A 204 21.86 -8.95 -10.01
CA LEU A 204 23.16 -8.87 -9.35
C LEU A 204 24.23 -9.79 -9.97
N VAL A 205 23.88 -10.54 -11.02
CA VAL A 205 24.75 -11.53 -11.67
C VAL A 205 25.33 -11.04 -12.98
#